data_AF-A0A162RTI9-F1
#
_entry.id   AF-A0A162RTI9-F1
#
_cell.length_a   1.000
_cell.length_b   1.000
_cell.length_c   1.000
_cell.angle_alpha   90.00
_cell.angle_beta   90.00
_cell.angle_gamma   90.00
#
_symmetry.space_group_name_H-M   'P 1'
#
loop_
_entity.id
_entity.type
_entity.pdbx_description
1 polymer ?
#
loop_
_entity_poly.entity_id
_entity_poly.type
_entity_poly.pdbx_seq_one_letter_code
_entity_poly.pdbx_strand_id
1 'polypeptide(L)'
;MKWFYNLKISTKILTGFILAAFIAGVVGFIGVINISNLQFQLSHAQQSADNYNAAANMAITNMIIIILVGIVTVIALGIFISKIISNPINKVVEIVHRIAEGGINIDNKVLTEDEIGDLMTHLTSVTSIIKDLVFEINMITKAGVEGKLHIRGNVQNFKGIYKEIVQGINNTLDTVIAPLDEAKEVLGKMSVNDLTLTMTGQYNGMLKELADSINMVNTRLLSIQDAMVRVGKGDTSRLEELKKIEKRSENDEIMPSMINMLEEIRRLINEVGVVANASINGHLSVRGNSNKFRGGYKEIIEGFNKTIDAVVKPISEASTVLKEMAEGNLTVSMEGEYKGEYARMKEDINSTLKSFNEVLNDINNAAQQVASGASEVSHSSQALSRGSTEQASSIEDLLPL
;
A
#
# COMPACT_ATOMS: atom_id res chain seq x y z
N MET A 1 -66.37 -13.07 -35.59
CA MET A 1 -65.90 -14.08 -34.61
C MET A 1 -64.98 -13.53 -33.50
N LYS A 2 -64.38 -12.32 -33.62
CA LYS A 2 -63.51 -11.74 -32.55
C LYS A 2 -64.16 -11.72 -31.15
N TRP A 3 -65.46 -11.46 -31.07
CA TRP A 3 -66.20 -11.47 -29.81
C TRP A 3 -66.08 -12.81 -29.05
N PHE A 4 -66.05 -13.95 -29.75
CA PHE A 4 -65.92 -15.27 -29.15
C PHE A 4 -64.49 -15.56 -28.67
N TYR A 5 -63.48 -15.01 -29.35
CA TYR A 5 -62.07 -15.14 -28.95
C TYR A 5 -61.75 -14.39 -27.65
N ASN A 6 -62.51 -13.35 -27.30
CA ASN A 6 -62.28 -12.54 -26.10
C ASN A 6 -63.17 -12.96 -24.92
N LEU A 7 -64.02 -13.98 -25.09
CA LEU A 7 -64.77 -14.55 -23.97
C LEU A 7 -63.82 -15.27 -23.01
N LYS A 8 -64.17 -15.24 -21.72
CA LYS A 8 -63.54 -16.08 -20.70
C LYS A 8 -63.54 -17.54 -21.12
N ILE A 9 -62.50 -18.29 -20.78
CA ILE A 9 -62.37 -19.71 -21.11
C ILE A 9 -63.62 -20.49 -20.65
N SER A 10 -64.09 -20.21 -19.44
CA SER A 10 -65.31 -20.84 -18.90
C SER A 10 -66.54 -20.56 -19.77
N THR A 11 -66.70 -19.33 -20.26
CA THR A 11 -67.80 -18.94 -21.14
C THR A 11 -67.67 -19.55 -22.53
N LYS A 12 -66.46 -19.68 -23.09
CA LYS A 12 -66.22 -20.38 -24.38
C LYS A 12 -66.59 -21.86 -24.30
N ILE A 13 -66.18 -22.52 -23.23
CA ILE A 13 -66.50 -23.93 -23.00
C ILE A 13 -68.01 -24.11 -22.80
N LEU A 14 -68.62 -23.28 -21.94
CA LEU A 14 -70.06 -23.34 -21.65
C LEU A 14 -70.92 -23.06 -22.89
N THR A 15 -70.59 -22.04 -23.68
CA THR A 15 -71.29 -21.74 -24.95
C THR A 15 -71.14 -22.88 -25.95
N GLY A 16 -69.97 -23.53 -26.01
CA GLY A 16 -69.76 -24.74 -26.78
C GLY A 16 -70.67 -25.90 -26.37
N PHE A 17 -70.76 -26.17 -25.06
CA PHE A 17 -71.64 -27.21 -24.52
C PHE A 17 -73.12 -26.89 -24.75
N ILE A 18 -73.54 -25.64 -24.55
CA ILE A 18 -74.92 -25.20 -24.81
C ILE A 18 -75.25 -25.39 -26.30
N LEU A 19 -74.34 -25.03 -27.20
CA LEU A 19 -74.56 -25.19 -28.64
C LEU A 19 -74.63 -26.67 -29.05
N ALA A 20 -73.76 -27.52 -28.48
CA ALA A 20 -73.78 -28.96 -28.71
C ALA A 20 -75.09 -29.60 -28.18
N ALA A 21 -75.55 -29.21 -26.99
CA ALA A 21 -76.82 -29.65 -26.42
C ALA A 21 -78.01 -29.18 -27.27
N PHE A 22 -77.97 -27.95 -27.79
CA PHE A 22 -78.99 -27.42 -28.70
C PHE A 22 -79.05 -28.22 -30.01
N ILE A 23 -77.90 -28.52 -30.63
CA ILE A 23 -77.83 -29.35 -31.84
C ILE A 23 -78.40 -30.74 -31.56
N ALA A 24 -78.00 -31.38 -30.46
CA ALA A 24 -78.53 -32.68 -30.05
C ALA A 24 -80.06 -32.64 -29.83
N GLY A 25 -80.56 -31.56 -29.22
CA GLY A 25 -81.99 -31.32 -29.02
C GLY A 25 -82.77 -31.14 -30.32
N VAL A 26 -82.24 -30.37 -31.29
CA VAL A 26 -82.85 -30.19 -32.62
C VAL A 26 -82.88 -31.51 -33.40
N VAL A 27 -81.77 -32.25 -33.40
CA VAL A 27 -81.70 -33.58 -34.02
C VAL A 27 -82.73 -34.52 -33.41
N GLY A 28 -82.84 -34.55 -32.08
CA GLY A 28 -83.84 -35.34 -31.35
C GLY A 28 -85.27 -34.93 -31.69
N PHE A 29 -85.57 -33.64 -31.71
CA PHE A 29 -86.89 -33.09 -32.02
C PHE A 29 -87.34 -33.41 -33.46
N ILE A 30 -86.46 -33.23 -34.45
CA ILE A 30 -86.75 -33.61 -35.84
C ILE A 30 -86.97 -35.12 -35.95
N GLY A 31 -86.20 -35.91 -35.18
CA GLY A 31 -86.41 -37.35 -35.06
C GLY A 31 -87.83 -37.70 -34.59
N VAL A 32 -88.31 -37.05 -33.53
CA VAL A 32 -89.68 -37.24 -33.00
C VAL A 32 -90.74 -36.84 -34.04
N ILE A 33 -90.58 -35.70 -34.73
CA ILE A 33 -91.51 -35.28 -35.79
C ILE A 33 -91.56 -36.31 -36.91
N ASN A 34 -90.41 -36.80 -37.37
CA ASN A 34 -90.35 -37.81 -38.43
C ASN A 34 -91.01 -39.13 -38.00
N ILE A 35 -90.79 -39.58 -36.76
CA ILE A 35 -91.44 -40.78 -36.20
C ILE A 35 -92.96 -40.58 -36.08
N SER A 36 -93.42 -39.40 -35.63
CA SER A 36 -94.84 -39.08 -35.52
C SER A 36 -95.53 -39.03 -36.89
N ASN A 37 -94.87 -38.43 -37.90
CA ASN A 37 -95.33 -38.47 -39.28
C ASN A 37 -95.42 -39.90 -39.83
N LEU A 38 -94.45 -40.75 -39.48
CA LEU A 38 -94.46 -42.17 -39.85
C LEU A 38 -95.65 -42.91 -39.21
N GLN A 39 -95.93 -42.67 -37.93
CA GLN A 39 -97.10 -43.24 -37.24
C GLN A 39 -98.44 -42.74 -37.81
N PHE A 40 -98.52 -41.46 -38.17
CA PHE A 40 -99.72 -40.88 -38.80
C PHE A 40 -99.99 -41.49 -40.19
N GLN A 41 -98.94 -41.73 -40.99
CA GLN A 41 -99.05 -42.48 -42.25
C GLN A 41 -99.44 -43.95 -42.03
N LEU A 42 -99.02 -44.55 -40.91
CA LEU A 42 -99.36 -45.93 -40.52
C LEU A 42 -100.85 -46.10 -40.17
N SER A 43 -101.51 -45.07 -39.64
CA SER A 43 -102.92 -45.14 -39.19
C SER A 43 -103.95 -44.91 -40.30
N HIS A 44 -103.55 -44.32 -41.44
CA HIS A 44 -104.44 -44.02 -42.59
C HIS A 44 -104.18 -44.94 -43.80
N ALA A 45 -103.65 -46.13 -43.53
CA ALA A 45 -103.02 -47.01 -44.49
C ALA A 45 -103.95 -48.13 -45.02
N GLN A 46 -104.74 -47.88 -46.07
CA GLN A 46 -105.69 -48.88 -46.60
C GLN A 46 -105.29 -49.56 -47.93
N GLN A 47 -104.08 -49.36 -48.46
CA GLN A 47 -103.59 -50.12 -49.62
C GLN A 47 -102.06 -50.13 -49.77
N SER A 48 -101.52 -51.30 -50.11
CA SER A 48 -100.14 -51.65 -50.57
C SER A 48 -98.96 -51.46 -49.60
N ALA A 49 -98.43 -52.59 -49.09
CA ALA A 49 -97.21 -52.70 -48.26
C ALA A 49 -95.97 -51.95 -48.83
N ASP A 50 -95.89 -51.83 -50.16
CA ASP A 50 -94.72 -51.27 -50.85
C ASP A 50 -94.54 -49.76 -50.63
N ASN A 51 -95.63 -49.00 -50.52
CA ASN A 51 -95.56 -47.55 -50.28
C ASN A 51 -95.15 -47.23 -48.82
N TYR A 52 -95.46 -48.10 -47.84
CA TYR A 52 -95.02 -47.94 -46.46
C TYR A 52 -93.54 -48.26 -46.29
N ASN A 53 -93.07 -49.32 -46.93
CA ASN A 53 -91.65 -49.65 -46.94
C ASN A 53 -90.85 -48.50 -47.55
N ALA A 54 -91.34 -47.86 -48.62
CA ALA A 54 -90.71 -46.69 -49.21
C ALA A 54 -90.69 -45.46 -48.27
N ALA A 55 -91.82 -45.12 -47.64
CA ALA A 55 -91.91 -43.98 -46.72
C ALA A 55 -91.09 -44.18 -45.43
N ALA A 56 -91.12 -45.39 -44.86
CA ALA A 56 -90.30 -45.77 -43.70
C ALA A 56 -88.81 -45.73 -44.04
N ASN A 57 -88.40 -46.25 -45.20
CA ASN A 57 -87.02 -46.17 -45.66
C ASN A 57 -86.58 -44.71 -45.88
N MET A 58 -87.41 -43.85 -46.48
CA MET A 58 -87.11 -42.42 -46.62
C MET A 58 -86.97 -41.72 -45.26
N ALA A 59 -87.83 -42.02 -44.29
CA ALA A 59 -87.76 -41.45 -42.94
C ALA A 59 -86.50 -41.91 -42.18
N ILE A 60 -86.15 -43.20 -42.27
CA ILE A 60 -84.94 -43.78 -41.68
C ILE A 60 -83.68 -43.18 -42.33
N THR A 61 -83.62 -43.09 -43.66
CA THR A 61 -82.48 -42.48 -44.37
C THR A 61 -82.32 -41.00 -44.00
N ASN A 62 -83.41 -40.23 -43.94
CA ASN A 62 -83.37 -38.83 -43.49
C ASN A 62 -82.92 -38.70 -42.03
N MET A 63 -83.36 -39.60 -41.14
CA MET A 63 -82.93 -39.62 -39.74
C MET A 63 -81.43 -39.91 -39.60
N ILE A 64 -80.90 -40.87 -40.38
CA ILE A 64 -79.46 -41.17 -40.42
C ILE A 64 -78.67 -39.95 -40.90
N ILE A 65 -79.12 -39.28 -41.97
CA ILE A 65 -78.45 -38.08 -42.49
C ILE A 65 -78.42 -36.97 -41.43
N ILE A 66 -79.52 -36.70 -40.74
CA ILE A 66 -79.59 -35.65 -39.72
C ILE A 66 -78.71 -35.98 -38.51
N ILE A 67 -78.68 -37.23 -38.06
CA ILE A 67 -77.78 -37.67 -37.00
C ILE A 67 -76.32 -37.50 -37.41
N LEU A 68 -75.96 -37.91 -38.63
CA LEU A 68 -74.60 -37.75 -39.16
C LEU A 68 -74.21 -36.28 -39.25
N VAL A 69 -75.09 -35.42 -39.77
CA VAL A 69 -74.85 -33.96 -39.82
C VAL A 69 -74.70 -33.38 -38.42
N GLY A 70 -75.52 -33.80 -37.46
CA GLY A 70 -75.43 -33.41 -36.05
C GLY A 70 -74.08 -33.78 -35.43
N ILE A 71 -73.64 -35.04 -35.60
CA ILE A 71 -72.35 -35.54 -35.11
C ILE A 71 -71.20 -34.75 -35.73
N VAL A 72 -71.20 -34.58 -37.05
CA VAL A 72 -70.17 -33.83 -37.77
C VAL A 72 -70.09 -32.39 -37.27
N THR A 73 -71.25 -31.75 -37.04
CA THR A 73 -71.30 -30.37 -36.54
C THR A 73 -70.74 -30.27 -35.12
N VAL A 74 -71.07 -31.21 -34.23
CA VAL A 74 -70.53 -31.23 -32.85
C VAL A 74 -69.02 -31.48 -32.84
N ILE A 75 -68.52 -32.40 -33.67
CA ILE A 75 -67.08 -32.66 -33.81
C ILE A 75 -66.37 -31.41 -34.35
N ALA A 76 -66.93 -30.78 -35.40
CA ALA A 76 -66.37 -29.56 -35.97
C ALA A 76 -66.32 -28.41 -34.94
N LEU A 77 -67.38 -28.27 -34.13
CA LEU A 77 -67.43 -27.30 -33.04
C LEU A 77 -66.38 -27.60 -31.96
N GLY A 78 -66.22 -28.88 -31.60
CA GLY A 78 -65.21 -29.31 -30.63
C GLY A 78 -63.79 -29.01 -31.09
N ILE A 79 -63.46 -29.34 -32.36
CA ILE A 79 -62.17 -29.01 -32.97
C ILE A 79 -61.96 -27.49 -33.02
N PHE A 80 -63.00 -26.73 -33.35
CA PHE A 80 -62.94 -25.27 -33.42
C PHE A 80 -62.63 -24.65 -32.03
N ILE A 81 -63.37 -25.03 -31.00
CA ILE A 81 -63.16 -24.54 -29.62
C ILE A 81 -61.79 -24.97 -29.10
N SER A 82 -61.40 -26.23 -29.34
CA SER A 82 -60.07 -26.74 -28.98
C SER A 82 -58.97 -25.88 -29.61
N LYS A 83 -59.06 -25.59 -30.92
CA LYS A 83 -58.04 -24.78 -31.62
C LYS A 83 -57.97 -23.34 -31.11
N ILE A 84 -59.10 -22.76 -30.68
CA ILE A 84 -59.16 -21.41 -30.11
C ILE A 84 -58.45 -21.33 -28.75
N ILE A 85 -58.49 -22.40 -27.96
CA ILE A 85 -57.87 -22.44 -26.61
C ILE A 85 -56.42 -22.94 -26.68
N SER A 86 -56.17 -24.04 -27.39
CA SER A 86 -54.86 -24.70 -27.43
C SER A 86 -53.78 -23.85 -28.11
N ASN A 87 -54.11 -23.10 -29.16
CA ASN A 87 -53.10 -22.31 -29.89
C ASN A 87 -52.48 -21.19 -29.02
N PRO A 88 -53.26 -20.32 -28.34
CA PRO A 88 -52.69 -19.33 -27.42
C PRO A 88 -51.91 -19.97 -26.26
N ILE A 89 -52.40 -21.06 -25.68
CA ILE A 89 -51.71 -21.76 -24.58
C ILE A 89 -50.36 -22.30 -25.04
N ASN A 90 -50.27 -22.92 -26.22
CA ASN A 90 -49.01 -23.43 -26.74
C ASN A 90 -47.97 -22.30 -26.94
N LYS A 91 -48.40 -21.11 -27.34
CA LYS A 91 -47.53 -19.93 -27.43
C LYS A 91 -47.04 -19.46 -26.06
N VAL A 92 -47.91 -19.47 -25.04
CA VAL A 92 -47.52 -19.16 -23.66
C VAL A 92 -46.46 -20.16 -23.19
N VAL A 93 -46.66 -21.45 -23.44
CA VAL A 93 -45.70 -22.51 -23.08
C VAL A 93 -44.36 -22.30 -23.78
N GLU A 94 -44.36 -21.98 -25.07
CA GLU A 94 -43.15 -21.65 -25.83
C GLU A 94 -42.41 -20.45 -25.23
N ILE A 95 -43.13 -19.40 -24.86
CA ILE A 95 -42.56 -18.21 -24.22
C ILE A 95 -41.95 -18.56 -22.86
N VAL A 96 -42.67 -19.30 -22.03
CA VAL A 96 -42.16 -19.75 -20.72
C VAL A 96 -40.92 -20.61 -20.89
N HIS A 97 -40.89 -21.49 -21.89
CA HIS A 97 -39.71 -22.30 -22.21
C HIS A 97 -38.52 -21.42 -22.59
N ARG A 98 -38.72 -20.41 -23.46
CA ARG A 98 -37.68 -19.45 -23.81
C ARG A 98 -37.18 -18.64 -22.60
N ILE A 99 -38.07 -18.24 -21.69
CA ILE A 99 -37.69 -17.56 -20.44
C ILE A 99 -36.80 -18.48 -19.59
N ALA A 100 -37.16 -19.76 -19.48
CA ALA A 100 -36.38 -20.73 -18.73
C ALA A 100 -34.97 -20.94 -19.31
N GLU A 101 -34.80 -20.79 -20.63
CA GLU A 101 -33.50 -20.81 -21.32
C GLU A 101 -32.75 -19.46 -21.26
N GLY A 102 -33.28 -18.44 -20.56
CA GLY A 102 -32.68 -17.10 -20.47
C GLY A 102 -33.05 -16.15 -21.62
N GLY A 103 -33.93 -16.57 -22.53
CA GLY A 103 -34.48 -15.78 -23.61
C GLY A 103 -35.53 -14.79 -23.12
N ILE A 104 -35.12 -13.59 -22.72
CA ILE A 104 -36.02 -12.57 -22.17
C ILE A 104 -36.70 -11.68 -23.24
N ASN A 105 -36.31 -11.78 -24.51
CA ASN A 105 -36.90 -10.95 -25.57
C ASN A 105 -38.19 -11.55 -26.15
N ILE A 106 -39.34 -11.18 -25.56
CA ILE A 106 -40.67 -11.63 -25.97
C ILE A 106 -41.39 -10.52 -26.74
N ASP A 107 -42.08 -10.89 -27.83
CA ASP A 107 -42.96 -9.98 -28.59
C ASP A 107 -44.21 -9.67 -27.75
N ASN A 108 -44.44 -8.39 -27.46
CA ASN A 108 -45.48 -7.91 -26.53
C ASN A 108 -46.88 -7.83 -27.17
N LYS A 109 -47.18 -8.72 -28.12
CA LYS A 109 -48.51 -8.75 -28.74
C LYS A 109 -49.46 -9.54 -27.85
N VAL A 110 -50.38 -8.82 -27.22
CA VAL A 110 -51.53 -9.39 -26.52
C VAL A 110 -52.29 -10.29 -27.49
N LEU A 111 -52.28 -11.60 -27.22
CA LEU A 111 -52.85 -12.62 -28.11
C LEU A 111 -54.38 -12.71 -27.97
N THR A 112 -54.91 -12.45 -26.78
CA THR A 112 -56.32 -12.53 -26.39
C THR A 112 -56.60 -11.57 -25.23
N GLU A 113 -57.87 -11.20 -25.00
CA GLU A 113 -58.32 -10.34 -23.87
C GLU A 113 -58.93 -11.16 -22.71
N ASP A 114 -58.73 -12.48 -22.72
CA ASP A 114 -59.27 -13.40 -21.71
C ASP A 114 -58.21 -13.76 -20.65
N GLU A 115 -58.44 -14.81 -19.87
CA GLU A 115 -57.50 -15.24 -18.81
C GLU A 115 -56.10 -15.61 -19.36
N ILE A 116 -55.99 -16.00 -20.64
CA ILE A 116 -54.70 -16.26 -21.29
C ILE A 116 -53.99 -14.93 -21.60
N GLY A 117 -54.75 -13.90 -21.95
CA GLY A 117 -54.26 -12.53 -22.11
C GLY A 117 -53.71 -11.94 -20.82
N ASP A 118 -54.41 -12.13 -19.70
CA ASP A 118 -53.96 -11.71 -18.37
C ASP A 118 -52.66 -12.42 -17.98
N LEU A 119 -52.59 -13.75 -18.19
CA LEU A 119 -51.37 -14.52 -17.96
C LEU A 119 -50.19 -14.01 -18.80
N MET A 120 -50.42 -13.75 -20.09
CA MET A 120 -49.42 -13.18 -21.00
C MET A 120 -48.94 -11.80 -20.53
N THR A 121 -49.85 -10.96 -20.04
CA THR A 121 -49.52 -9.63 -19.52
C THR A 121 -48.63 -9.73 -18.28
N HIS A 122 -48.96 -10.62 -17.34
CA HIS A 122 -48.14 -10.86 -16.15
C HIS A 122 -46.77 -11.44 -16.49
N LEU A 123 -46.70 -12.43 -17.41
CA LEU A 123 -45.42 -12.97 -17.89
C LEU A 123 -44.56 -11.90 -18.57
N THR A 124 -45.18 -11.03 -19.36
CA THR A 124 -44.48 -9.90 -19.97
C THR A 124 -43.94 -8.94 -18.91
N SER A 125 -44.72 -8.64 -17.87
CA SER A 125 -44.25 -7.83 -16.74
C SER A 125 -43.05 -8.46 -16.04
N VAL A 126 -43.05 -9.77 -15.79
CA VAL A 126 -41.92 -10.49 -15.18
C VAL A 126 -40.67 -10.37 -16.06
N THR A 127 -40.81 -10.59 -17.36
CA THR A 127 -39.67 -10.50 -18.28
C THR A 127 -39.14 -9.09 -18.45
N SER A 128 -39.99 -8.07 -18.38
CA SER A 128 -39.56 -6.67 -18.35
C SER A 128 -38.70 -6.38 -17.12
N ILE A 129 -39.14 -6.81 -15.92
CA ILE A 129 -38.37 -6.61 -14.68
C ILE A 129 -37.01 -7.33 -14.75
N ILE A 130 -36.97 -8.54 -15.31
CA ILE A 130 -35.71 -9.28 -15.51
C ILE A 130 -34.79 -8.55 -16.49
N LYS A 131 -35.33 -8.00 -17.60
CA LYS A 131 -34.53 -7.18 -18.54
C LYS A 131 -33.91 -5.97 -17.85
N ASP A 132 -34.70 -5.25 -17.07
CA ASP A 132 -34.23 -4.07 -16.34
C ASP A 132 -33.14 -4.44 -15.32
N LEU A 133 -33.31 -5.57 -14.62
CA LEU A 133 -32.30 -6.07 -13.69
C LEU A 133 -31.00 -6.47 -14.40
N VAL A 134 -31.09 -7.18 -15.53
CA VAL A 134 -29.92 -7.56 -16.33
C VAL A 134 -29.20 -6.32 -16.86
N PHE A 135 -29.95 -5.30 -17.28
CA PHE A 135 -29.38 -4.02 -17.69
C PHE A 135 -28.60 -3.35 -16.54
N GLU A 136 -29.20 -3.29 -15.35
CA GLU A 136 -28.58 -2.71 -14.15
C GLU A 136 -27.28 -3.44 -13.77
N ILE A 137 -27.31 -4.78 -13.74
CA ILE A 137 -26.15 -5.61 -13.42
C ILE A 137 -25.04 -5.42 -14.47
N ASN A 138 -25.39 -5.38 -15.75
CA ASN A 138 -24.41 -5.16 -16.83
C ASN A 138 -23.77 -3.77 -16.74
N MET A 139 -24.54 -2.74 -16.41
CA MET A 139 -24.02 -1.39 -16.19
C MET A 139 -22.98 -1.39 -15.05
N ILE A 140 -23.32 -1.95 -13.88
CA ILE A 140 -22.42 -2.02 -12.72
C ILE A 140 -21.17 -2.84 -13.04
N THR A 141 -21.34 -3.98 -13.70
CA THR A 141 -20.23 -4.89 -14.05
C THR A 141 -19.27 -4.20 -15.02
N LYS A 142 -19.80 -3.53 -16.05
CA LYS A 142 -18.99 -2.75 -16.99
C LYS A 142 -18.25 -1.61 -16.28
N ALA A 143 -18.94 -0.89 -15.39
CA ALA A 143 -18.31 0.15 -14.59
C ALA A 143 -17.18 -0.41 -13.71
N GLY A 144 -17.36 -1.58 -13.11
CA GLY A 144 -16.35 -2.27 -12.32
C GLY A 144 -15.10 -2.63 -13.14
N VAL A 145 -15.28 -3.17 -14.34
CA VAL A 145 -14.18 -3.47 -15.27
C VAL A 145 -13.46 -2.19 -15.71
N GLU A 146 -14.17 -1.09 -15.87
CA GLU A 146 -13.60 0.23 -16.19
C GLU A 146 -12.95 0.94 -14.98
N GLY A 147 -12.98 0.33 -13.79
CA GLY A 147 -12.47 0.94 -12.54
C GLY A 147 -13.36 2.05 -11.96
N LYS A 148 -14.55 2.27 -12.52
CA LYS A 148 -15.55 3.25 -12.04
C LYS A 148 -16.39 2.65 -10.91
N LEU A 149 -15.70 2.27 -9.83
CA LEU A 149 -16.29 1.50 -8.75
C LEU A 149 -17.41 2.24 -8.00
N HIS A 150 -17.51 3.57 -8.07
CA HIS A 150 -18.59 4.35 -7.43
C HIS A 150 -19.95 4.30 -8.12
N ILE A 151 -20.04 3.70 -9.32
CA ILE A 151 -21.35 3.51 -9.97
C ILE A 151 -22.15 2.48 -9.18
N ARG A 152 -23.43 2.78 -8.95
CA ARG A 152 -24.36 1.96 -8.13
C ARG A 152 -25.61 1.62 -8.92
N GLY A 153 -26.21 0.49 -8.55
CA GLY A 153 -27.50 0.10 -9.06
C GLY A 153 -28.64 0.93 -8.47
N ASN A 154 -29.63 1.31 -9.28
CA ASN A 154 -30.81 2.03 -8.80
C ASN A 154 -31.82 1.07 -8.15
N VAL A 155 -31.76 1.00 -6.82
CA VAL A 155 -32.61 0.15 -5.98
C VAL A 155 -34.10 0.52 -6.06
N GLN A 156 -34.46 1.77 -6.37
CA GLN A 156 -35.85 2.24 -6.35
C GLN A 156 -36.69 1.68 -7.51
N ASN A 157 -36.04 1.22 -8.57
CA ASN A 157 -36.71 0.63 -9.73
C ASN A 157 -37.24 -0.79 -9.47
N PHE A 158 -36.83 -1.41 -8.36
CA PHE A 158 -37.08 -2.83 -8.08
C PHE A 158 -37.88 -3.03 -6.78
N LYS A 159 -38.60 -4.16 -6.72
CA LYS A 159 -39.39 -4.58 -5.54
C LYS A 159 -39.06 -6.03 -5.17
N GLY A 160 -39.29 -6.38 -3.90
CA GLY A 160 -39.04 -7.72 -3.37
C GLY A 160 -37.61 -8.19 -3.60
N ILE A 161 -37.45 -9.46 -4.02
CA ILE A 161 -36.14 -10.11 -4.21
C ILE A 161 -35.25 -9.33 -5.18
N TYR A 162 -35.80 -8.73 -6.24
CA TYR A 162 -35.00 -7.95 -7.20
C TYR A 162 -34.36 -6.72 -6.56
N LYS A 163 -35.06 -6.08 -5.61
CA LYS A 163 -34.52 -4.97 -4.81
C LYS A 163 -33.38 -5.43 -3.92
N GLU A 164 -33.57 -6.58 -3.26
CA GLU A 164 -32.57 -7.18 -2.37
C GLU A 164 -31.28 -7.54 -3.12
N ILE A 165 -31.39 -8.05 -4.35
CA ILE A 165 -30.22 -8.35 -5.21
C ILE A 165 -29.42 -7.08 -5.49
N VAL A 166 -30.06 -6.02 -6.00
CA VAL A 166 -29.36 -4.76 -6.34
C VAL A 166 -28.77 -4.11 -5.08
N GLN A 167 -29.50 -4.13 -3.97
CA GLN A 167 -28.99 -3.64 -2.69
C GLN A 167 -27.79 -4.47 -2.19
N GLY A 168 -27.83 -5.79 -2.32
CA GLY A 168 -26.73 -6.68 -1.95
C GLY A 168 -25.46 -6.42 -2.76
N ILE A 169 -25.59 -6.17 -4.06
CA ILE A 169 -24.47 -5.76 -4.93
C ILE A 169 -23.90 -4.42 -4.46
N ASN A 170 -24.76 -3.42 -4.22
CA ASN A 170 -24.33 -2.10 -3.73
C ASN A 170 -23.59 -2.20 -2.39
N ASN A 171 -24.13 -2.97 -1.43
CA ASN A 171 -23.49 -3.17 -0.13
C ASN A 171 -22.12 -3.87 -0.26
N THR A 172 -22.00 -4.83 -1.19
CA THR A 172 -20.74 -5.51 -1.47
C THR A 172 -19.71 -4.52 -2.03
N LEU A 173 -20.13 -3.66 -2.97
CA LEU A 173 -19.28 -2.59 -3.50
C LEU A 173 -18.86 -1.62 -2.40
N ASP A 174 -19.78 -1.16 -1.55
CA ASP A 174 -19.46 -0.23 -0.46
C ASP A 174 -18.45 -0.82 0.54
N THR A 175 -18.57 -2.13 0.85
CA THR A 175 -17.65 -2.85 1.73
C THR A 175 -16.22 -2.89 1.15
N VAL A 176 -16.08 -2.98 -0.17
CA VAL A 176 -14.76 -3.06 -0.84
C VAL A 176 -14.21 -1.67 -1.15
N ILE A 177 -15.06 -0.70 -1.48
CA ILE A 177 -14.62 0.62 -1.95
C ILE A 177 -14.13 1.51 -0.81
N ALA A 178 -14.81 1.50 0.34
CA ALA A 178 -14.41 2.36 1.46
C ALA A 178 -12.94 2.13 1.90
N PRO A 179 -12.45 0.90 2.10
CA PRO A 179 -11.03 0.65 2.40
C PRO A 179 -10.09 1.05 1.25
N LEU A 180 -10.51 0.89 -0.01
CA LEU A 180 -9.68 1.26 -1.17
C LEU A 180 -9.51 2.77 -1.29
N ASP A 181 -10.56 3.55 -1.00
CA ASP A 181 -10.48 5.00 -0.98
C ASP A 181 -9.59 5.52 0.15
N GLU A 182 -9.72 4.96 1.36
CA GLU A 182 -8.84 5.30 2.48
C GLU A 182 -7.39 4.91 2.16
N ALA A 183 -7.16 3.73 1.61
CA ALA A 183 -5.84 3.29 1.18
C ALA A 183 -5.23 4.23 0.13
N LYS A 184 -6.02 4.69 -0.84
CA LYS A 184 -5.59 5.66 -1.85
C LYS A 184 -5.18 7.00 -1.21
N GLU A 185 -5.94 7.49 -0.24
CA GLU A 185 -5.59 8.72 0.49
C GLU A 185 -4.30 8.55 1.29
N VAL A 186 -4.21 7.48 2.07
CA VAL A 186 -3.05 7.15 2.91
C VAL A 186 -1.79 6.98 2.05
N LEU A 187 -1.86 6.19 0.97
CA LEU A 187 -0.73 5.99 0.05
C LEU A 187 -0.38 7.27 -0.72
N GLY A 188 -1.37 8.10 -1.04
CA GLY A 188 -1.17 9.42 -1.64
C GLY A 188 -0.34 10.33 -0.74
N LYS A 189 -0.64 10.38 0.56
CA LYS A 189 0.17 11.11 1.56
C LYS A 189 1.56 10.49 1.74
N MET A 190 1.65 9.16 1.84
CA MET A 190 2.93 8.47 1.95
C MET A 190 3.87 8.77 0.77
N SER A 191 3.31 8.93 -0.45
CA SER A 191 4.10 9.20 -1.66
C SER A 191 4.89 10.52 -1.60
N VAL A 192 4.46 11.46 -0.76
CA VAL A 192 5.13 12.74 -0.50
C VAL A 192 5.82 12.77 0.87
N ASN A 193 6.05 11.60 1.48
CA ASN A 193 6.61 11.42 2.82
C ASN A 193 5.78 12.03 3.96
N ASP A 194 4.48 12.29 3.74
CA ASP A 194 3.54 12.62 4.81
C ASP A 194 3.01 11.32 5.41
N LEU A 195 3.59 10.93 6.55
CA LEU A 195 3.28 9.66 7.24
C LEU A 195 2.22 9.83 8.34
N THR A 196 1.52 10.97 8.38
CA THR A 196 0.57 11.30 9.45
C THR A 196 -0.74 10.50 9.38
N LEU A 197 -1.10 9.98 8.20
CA LEU A 197 -2.32 9.21 8.00
C LEU A 197 -2.04 7.70 7.99
N THR A 198 -2.96 6.94 8.59
CA THR A 198 -2.96 5.48 8.63
C THR A 198 -4.36 4.96 8.30
N MET A 199 -4.43 3.67 7.98
CA MET A 199 -5.69 2.96 7.84
C MET A 199 -6.32 2.76 9.22
N THR A 200 -7.41 3.44 9.52
CA THR A 200 -8.10 3.45 10.82
C THR A 200 -9.51 2.86 10.78
N GLY A 201 -10.06 2.64 9.58
CA GLY A 201 -11.37 2.03 9.42
C GLY A 201 -11.50 0.63 10.04
N GLN A 202 -12.75 0.21 10.27
CA GLN A 202 -13.08 -1.14 10.73
C GLN A 202 -13.22 -2.08 9.55
N TYR A 203 -12.28 -3.01 9.42
CA TYR A 203 -12.18 -3.93 8.28
C TYR A 203 -12.24 -5.37 8.75
N ASN A 204 -12.70 -6.25 7.86
CA ASN A 204 -12.78 -7.69 8.12
C ASN A 204 -12.03 -8.48 7.04
N GLY A 205 -11.50 -9.64 7.41
CA GLY A 205 -10.81 -10.56 6.50
C GLY A 205 -9.64 -9.91 5.74
N MET A 206 -9.57 -10.15 4.43
CA MET A 206 -8.48 -9.67 3.57
C MET A 206 -8.32 -8.13 3.56
N LEU A 207 -9.41 -7.39 3.77
CA LEU A 207 -9.36 -5.93 3.81
C LEU A 207 -8.65 -5.44 5.08
N LYS A 208 -8.77 -6.19 6.19
CA LYS A 208 -8.02 -5.94 7.41
C LYS A 208 -6.53 -6.23 7.22
N GLU A 209 -6.20 -7.34 6.57
CA GLU A 209 -4.81 -7.69 6.23
C GLU A 209 -4.16 -6.64 5.32
N LEU A 210 -4.90 -6.10 4.35
CA LEU A 210 -4.46 -4.98 3.51
C LEU A 210 -4.17 -3.73 4.35
N ALA A 211 -5.11 -3.34 5.21
CA ALA A 211 -4.94 -2.19 6.10
C ALA A 211 -3.74 -2.34 7.04
N ASP A 212 -3.57 -3.52 7.64
CA ASP A 212 -2.44 -3.83 8.51
C ASP A 212 -1.11 -3.81 7.75
N SER A 213 -1.10 -4.29 6.51
CA SER A 213 0.09 -4.23 5.64
C SER A 213 0.49 -2.79 5.30
N ILE A 214 -0.48 -1.95 4.95
CA ILE A 214 -0.25 -0.51 4.68
C ILE A 214 0.27 0.18 5.95
N ASN A 215 -0.37 -0.05 7.10
CA ASN A 215 0.06 0.53 8.38
C ASN A 215 1.44 0.05 8.83
N MET A 216 1.80 -1.19 8.52
CA MET A 216 3.11 -1.74 8.78
C MET A 216 4.18 -1.05 7.92
N VAL A 217 3.88 -0.76 6.65
CA VAL A 217 4.77 0.06 5.80
C VAL A 217 4.90 1.47 6.37
N ASN A 218 3.80 2.11 6.80
CA ASN A 218 3.85 3.41 7.47
C ASN A 218 4.82 3.39 8.66
N THR A 219 4.60 2.46 9.60
CA THR A 219 5.42 2.30 10.81
C THR A 219 6.90 2.11 10.48
N ARG A 220 7.22 1.37 9.41
CA ARG A 220 8.60 1.16 8.96
C ARG A 220 9.22 2.46 8.45
N LEU A 221 8.50 3.22 7.62
CA LEU A 221 8.97 4.51 7.12
C LEU A 221 9.16 5.53 8.26
N LEU A 222 8.25 5.57 9.25
CA LEU A 222 8.40 6.40 10.44
C LEU A 222 9.65 6.03 11.25
N SER A 223 9.94 4.74 11.40
CA SER A 223 11.13 4.28 12.11
C SER A 223 12.43 4.70 11.40
N ILE A 224 12.45 4.67 10.06
CA ILE A 224 13.57 5.15 9.24
C ILE A 224 13.70 6.67 9.38
N GLN A 225 12.60 7.42 9.29
CA GLN A 225 12.59 8.87 9.45
C GLN A 225 13.14 9.27 10.83
N ASP A 226 12.69 8.64 11.91
CA ASP A 226 13.19 8.88 13.26
C ASP A 226 14.70 8.59 13.36
N ALA A 227 15.16 7.47 12.80
CA ALA A 227 16.59 7.13 12.79
C ALA A 227 17.41 8.19 12.05
N MET A 228 16.96 8.67 10.89
CA MET A 228 17.64 9.72 10.12
C MET A 228 17.67 11.05 10.89
N VAL A 229 16.56 11.45 11.52
CA VAL A 229 16.49 12.68 12.32
C VAL A 229 17.44 12.62 13.52
N ARG A 230 17.53 11.47 14.19
CA ARG A 230 18.47 11.26 15.31
C ARG A 230 19.92 11.31 14.86
N VAL A 231 20.26 10.64 13.76
CA VAL A 231 21.60 10.70 13.17
C VAL A 231 21.98 12.15 12.82
N GLY A 232 21.04 12.93 12.27
CA GLY A 232 21.26 14.35 12.00
C GLY A 232 21.56 15.19 13.26
N LYS A 233 21.19 14.70 14.44
CA LYS A 233 21.50 15.30 15.75
C LYS A 233 22.72 14.65 16.44
N GLY A 234 23.40 13.71 15.79
CA GLY A 234 24.50 12.93 16.36
C GLY A 234 24.06 11.86 17.36
N ASP A 235 22.76 11.55 17.45
CA ASP A 235 22.24 10.50 18.33
C ASP A 235 22.25 9.14 17.62
N THR A 236 23.17 8.26 18.04
CA THR A 236 23.28 6.87 17.55
C THR A 236 22.73 5.83 18.54
N SER A 237 21.95 6.25 19.54
CA SER A 237 21.49 5.38 20.64
C SER A 237 20.62 4.21 20.20
N ARG A 238 19.89 4.36 19.08
CA ARG A 238 19.03 3.30 18.52
C ARG A 238 19.77 2.13 17.90
N LEU A 239 21.10 2.18 17.75
CA LEU A 239 21.87 1.11 17.11
C LEU A 239 21.61 -0.27 17.75
N GLU A 240 21.60 -0.37 19.08
CA GLU A 240 21.41 -1.65 19.77
C GLU A 240 19.99 -2.19 19.64
N GLU A 241 18.99 -1.31 19.54
CA GLU A 241 17.61 -1.69 19.25
C GLU A 241 17.50 -2.24 17.82
N LEU A 242 18.09 -1.54 16.85
CA LEU A 242 18.04 -1.91 15.44
C LEU A 242 18.78 -3.22 15.15
N LYS A 243 19.88 -3.51 15.85
CA LYS A 243 20.59 -4.79 15.73
C LYS A 243 19.75 -6.01 16.13
N LYS A 244 18.80 -5.83 17.04
CA LYS A 244 17.87 -6.90 17.44
C LYS A 244 16.81 -7.16 16.37
N ILE A 245 16.56 -6.16 15.52
CA ILE A 245 15.69 -6.29 14.36
C ILE A 245 16.54 -6.91 13.26
N GLU A 246 16.53 -8.24 13.18
CA GLU A 246 17.19 -8.97 12.10
C GLU A 246 16.64 -8.57 10.72
N LYS A 247 17.31 -9.05 9.66
CA LYS A 247 16.88 -8.87 8.27
C LYS A 247 15.43 -9.35 8.11
N ARG A 248 14.52 -8.47 7.70
CA ARG A 248 13.09 -8.81 7.64
C ARG A 248 12.72 -9.74 6.48
N SER A 249 13.57 -9.81 5.46
CA SER A 249 13.48 -10.74 4.32
C SER A 249 14.84 -10.88 3.66
N GLU A 250 15.04 -11.89 2.82
CA GLU A 250 16.31 -12.06 2.07
C GLU A 250 16.69 -10.84 1.22
N ASN A 251 15.73 -9.98 0.84
CA ASN A 251 15.93 -8.78 0.03
C ASN A 251 15.94 -7.47 0.83
N ASP A 252 15.81 -7.52 2.16
CA ASP A 252 15.80 -6.31 3.00
C ASP A 252 17.20 -5.70 3.15
N GLU A 253 17.52 -4.72 2.30
CA GLU A 253 18.77 -3.97 2.38
C GLU A 253 18.67 -2.71 3.26
N ILE A 254 17.47 -2.34 3.70
CA ILE A 254 17.26 -1.13 4.51
C ILE A 254 17.85 -1.35 5.91
N MET A 255 17.51 -2.46 6.55
CA MET A 255 17.95 -2.72 7.92
C MET A 255 19.47 -2.89 8.05
N PRO A 256 20.13 -3.74 7.24
CA PRO A 256 21.57 -3.89 7.30
C PRO A 256 22.31 -2.58 6.97
N SER A 257 21.84 -1.83 5.95
CA SER A 257 22.47 -0.57 5.57
C SER A 257 22.37 0.50 6.66
N MET A 258 21.22 0.60 7.32
CA MET A 258 21.00 1.54 8.42
C MET A 258 21.84 1.18 9.66
N ILE A 259 21.91 -0.11 10.00
CA ILE A 259 22.79 -0.60 11.06
C ILE A 259 24.25 -0.26 10.74
N ASN A 260 24.74 -0.61 9.55
CA ASN A 260 26.12 -0.34 9.14
C ASN A 260 26.44 1.16 9.14
N MET A 261 25.53 2.01 8.65
CA MET A 261 25.72 3.47 8.69
C MET A 261 25.88 3.98 10.12
N LEU A 262 25.02 3.55 11.05
CA LEU A 262 25.11 3.91 12.47
C LEU A 262 26.37 3.36 13.14
N GLU A 263 26.79 2.15 12.81
CA GLU A 263 28.03 1.55 13.31
C GLU A 263 29.26 2.36 12.90
N GLU A 264 29.35 2.74 11.62
CA GLU A 264 30.48 3.49 11.10
C GLU A 264 30.54 4.90 11.71
N ILE A 265 29.41 5.58 11.87
CA ILE A 265 29.34 6.87 12.57
C ILE A 265 29.82 6.73 14.02
N ARG A 266 29.32 5.71 14.75
CA ARG A 266 29.70 5.47 16.14
C ARG A 266 31.19 5.11 16.28
N ARG A 267 31.72 4.30 15.36
CA ARG A 267 33.16 3.98 15.30
C ARG A 267 34.00 5.22 15.08
N LEU A 268 33.60 6.11 14.18
CA LEU A 268 34.30 7.37 13.92
C LEU A 268 34.29 8.26 15.17
N ILE A 269 33.12 8.46 15.79
CA ILE A 269 32.98 9.26 17.02
C ILE A 269 33.90 8.71 18.11
N ASN A 270 33.91 7.40 18.31
CA ASN A 270 34.77 6.76 19.30
C ASN A 270 36.26 6.93 18.99
N GLU A 271 36.67 6.73 17.74
CA GLU A 271 38.08 6.85 17.34
C GLU A 271 38.58 8.29 17.55
N VAL A 272 37.81 9.29 17.09
CA VAL A 272 38.15 10.71 17.32
C VAL A 272 38.15 11.03 18.81
N GLY A 273 37.19 10.51 19.58
CA GLY A 273 37.12 10.69 21.02
C GLY A 273 38.32 10.13 21.79
N VAL A 274 38.85 8.97 21.38
CA VAL A 274 40.08 8.39 21.97
C VAL A 274 41.28 9.30 21.75
N VAL A 275 41.48 9.77 20.52
CA VAL A 275 42.62 10.63 20.18
C VAL A 275 42.50 12.00 20.84
N ALA A 276 41.28 12.57 20.88
CA ALA A 276 41.00 13.83 21.56
C ALA A 276 41.30 13.73 23.07
N ASN A 277 40.81 12.69 23.75
CA ASN A 277 41.09 12.48 25.17
C ASN A 277 42.58 12.26 25.43
N ALA A 278 43.28 11.49 24.59
CA ALA A 278 44.72 11.33 24.70
C ALA A 278 45.44 12.69 24.60
N SER A 279 45.06 13.51 23.61
CA SER A 279 45.65 14.83 23.39
C SER A 279 45.39 15.80 24.55
N ILE A 280 44.18 15.81 25.10
CA ILE A 280 43.81 16.60 26.29
C ILE A 280 44.66 16.19 27.50
N ASN A 281 44.95 14.90 27.65
CA ASN A 281 45.81 14.38 28.71
C ASN A 281 47.31 14.46 28.38
N GLY A 282 47.72 15.23 27.37
CA GLY A 282 49.13 15.44 27.01
C GLY A 282 49.80 14.28 26.23
N HIS A 283 49.07 13.22 25.91
CA HIS A 283 49.57 12.06 25.15
C HIS A 283 49.51 12.33 23.64
N LEU A 284 50.36 13.24 23.17
CA LEU A 284 50.33 13.71 21.78
C LEU A 284 50.97 12.75 20.77
N SER A 285 51.40 11.55 21.16
CA SER A 285 51.86 10.50 20.24
C SER A 285 50.73 9.61 19.72
N VAL A 286 49.55 9.67 20.34
CA VAL A 286 48.38 8.87 19.94
C VAL A 286 47.79 9.42 18.65
N ARG A 287 47.49 8.53 17.70
CA ARG A 287 46.89 8.84 16.41
C ARG A 287 45.69 7.94 16.15
N GLY A 288 44.74 8.45 15.37
CA GLY A 288 43.61 7.65 14.91
C GLY A 288 44.05 6.68 13.81
N ASN A 289 43.52 5.46 13.81
CA ASN A 289 43.80 4.45 12.80
C ASN A 289 42.90 4.65 11.57
N SER A 290 43.41 5.36 10.56
CA SER A 290 42.68 5.65 9.33
C SER A 290 42.35 4.41 8.48
N ASN A 291 43.11 3.31 8.63
CA ASN A 291 42.88 2.07 7.87
C ASN A 291 41.59 1.34 8.25
N LYS A 292 40.99 1.67 9.40
CA LYS A 292 39.68 1.15 9.81
C LYS A 292 38.51 1.77 9.04
N PHE A 293 38.75 2.89 8.34
CA PHE A 293 37.71 3.69 7.71
C PHE A 293 37.90 3.77 6.19
N ARG A 294 36.85 4.16 5.47
CA ARG A 294 36.85 4.32 4.01
C ARG A 294 36.17 5.64 3.62
N GLY A 295 36.48 6.13 2.41
CA GLY A 295 35.91 7.36 1.87
C GLY A 295 36.11 8.57 2.79
N GLY A 296 35.09 9.42 2.92
CA GLY A 296 35.16 10.63 3.74
C GLY A 296 35.51 10.37 5.22
N TYR A 297 35.12 9.23 5.80
CA TYR A 297 35.50 8.89 7.18
C TYR A 297 37.02 8.69 7.35
N LYS A 298 37.68 8.10 6.35
CA LYS A 298 39.14 7.95 6.33
C LYS A 298 39.83 9.31 6.24
N GLU A 299 39.34 10.17 5.35
CA GLU A 299 39.87 11.53 5.14
C GLU A 299 39.78 12.36 6.43
N ILE A 300 38.69 12.23 7.19
CA ILE A 300 38.54 12.89 8.51
C ILE A 300 39.66 12.46 9.46
N ILE A 301 39.90 11.15 9.62
CA ILE A 301 40.94 10.65 10.53
C ILE A 301 42.34 11.06 10.07
N GLU A 302 42.63 11.00 8.76
CA GLU A 302 43.92 11.45 8.22
C GLU A 302 44.13 12.95 8.41
N GLY A 303 43.10 13.76 8.19
CA GLY A 303 43.14 15.20 8.44
C GLY A 303 43.37 15.53 9.91
N PHE A 304 42.71 14.79 10.82
CA PHE A 304 42.92 14.94 12.26
C PHE A 304 44.36 14.59 12.67
N ASN A 305 44.89 13.47 12.17
CA ASN A 305 46.27 13.07 12.41
C ASN A 305 47.28 14.11 11.92
N LYS A 306 47.12 14.61 10.68
CA LYS A 306 47.98 15.67 10.12
C LYS A 306 47.93 16.95 10.94
N THR A 307 46.76 17.30 11.48
CA THR A 307 46.60 18.44 12.38
C THR A 307 47.43 18.24 13.65
N ILE A 308 47.33 17.07 14.29
CA ILE A 308 48.14 16.78 15.48
C ILE A 308 49.63 16.78 15.14
N ASP A 309 50.06 16.20 14.02
CA ASP A 309 51.47 16.20 13.61
C ASP A 309 52.03 17.62 13.43
N ALA A 310 51.22 18.52 12.85
CA ALA A 310 51.59 19.92 12.68
C ALA A 310 51.77 20.66 14.02
N VAL A 311 51.02 20.27 15.06
CA VAL A 311 51.15 20.82 16.42
C VAL A 311 52.32 20.18 17.18
N VAL A 312 52.50 18.87 17.04
CA VAL A 312 53.46 18.08 17.85
C VAL A 312 54.89 18.36 17.44
N LYS A 313 55.17 18.50 16.14
CA LYS A 313 56.54 18.65 15.66
C LYS A 313 57.27 19.87 16.28
N PRO A 314 56.72 21.10 16.25
CA PRO A 314 57.35 22.25 16.91
C PRO A 314 57.49 22.08 18.43
N ILE A 315 56.47 21.55 19.11
CA ILE A 315 56.47 21.36 20.57
C ILE A 315 57.55 20.35 20.99
N SER A 316 57.68 19.26 20.24
CA SER A 316 58.69 18.24 20.52
C SER A 316 60.10 18.78 20.33
N GLU A 317 60.37 19.53 19.27
CA GLU A 317 61.68 20.14 19.04
C GLU A 317 62.00 21.18 20.12
N ALA A 318 61.04 22.05 20.46
CA ALA A 318 61.18 23.01 21.56
C ALA A 318 61.52 22.29 22.88
N SER A 319 60.83 21.20 23.19
CA SER A 319 61.10 20.40 24.39
C SER A 319 62.50 19.78 24.37
N THR A 320 62.99 19.32 23.22
CA THR A 320 64.36 18.80 23.08
C THR A 320 65.38 19.91 23.31
N VAL A 321 65.20 21.07 22.67
CA VAL A 321 66.11 22.23 22.81
C VAL A 321 66.14 22.74 24.26
N LEU A 322 64.99 22.83 24.92
CA LEU A 322 64.90 23.21 26.33
C LEU A 322 65.57 22.19 27.26
N LYS A 323 65.51 20.89 26.92
CA LYS A 323 66.21 19.85 27.69
C LYS A 323 67.73 20.01 27.57
N GLU A 324 68.25 20.18 26.36
CA GLU A 324 69.68 20.44 26.12
C GLU A 324 70.15 21.70 26.86
N MET A 325 69.35 22.77 26.84
CA MET A 325 69.59 23.98 27.61
C MET A 325 69.70 23.71 29.11
N ALA A 326 68.80 22.91 29.67
CA ALA A 326 68.81 22.54 31.09
C ALA A 326 70.03 21.68 31.47
N GLU A 327 70.56 20.90 30.53
CA GLU A 327 71.79 20.11 30.69
C GLU A 327 73.07 20.95 30.45
N GLY A 328 72.92 22.24 30.15
CA GLY A 328 74.02 23.20 29.98
C GLY A 328 74.52 23.32 28.54
N ASN A 329 73.92 22.62 27.59
CA ASN A 329 74.24 22.74 26.17
C ASN A 329 73.47 23.90 25.53
N LEU A 330 74.12 25.06 25.42
CA LEU A 330 73.53 26.27 24.82
C LEU A 330 73.88 26.46 23.34
N THR A 331 74.46 25.45 22.70
CA THR A 331 74.84 25.52 21.28
C THR A 331 73.75 24.99 20.34
N VAL A 332 72.72 24.35 20.90
CA VAL A 332 71.56 23.88 20.14
C VAL A 332 70.63 25.03 19.78
N SER A 333 69.77 24.82 18.79
CA SER A 333 68.71 25.75 18.44
C SER A 333 67.54 25.01 17.81
N MET A 334 66.37 25.66 17.76
CA MET A 334 65.27 25.19 16.93
C MET A 334 65.58 25.53 15.47
N GLU A 335 65.68 24.52 14.62
CA GLU A 335 66.04 24.62 13.21
C GLU A 335 64.83 24.45 12.29
N GLY A 336 63.74 23.83 12.75
CA GLY A 336 62.57 23.53 11.92
C GLY A 336 61.98 24.72 11.14
N GLU A 337 61.46 24.43 9.94
CA GLU A 337 60.72 25.39 9.12
C GLU A 337 59.29 25.55 9.63
N TYR A 338 59.10 26.52 10.51
CA TYR A 338 57.82 26.82 11.13
C TYR A 338 57.18 28.08 10.55
N LYS A 339 55.85 28.17 10.68
CA LYS A 339 55.05 29.29 10.19
C LYS A 339 54.17 29.84 11.31
N GLY A 340 53.84 31.12 11.23
CA GLY A 340 52.92 31.78 12.16
C GLY A 340 53.40 31.71 13.61
N GLU A 341 52.53 31.23 14.52
CA GLU A 341 52.82 31.15 15.96
C GLU A 341 54.02 30.24 16.28
N TYR A 342 54.19 29.14 15.54
CA TYR A 342 55.32 28.24 15.73
C TYR A 342 56.65 28.86 15.30
N ALA A 343 56.64 29.78 14.32
CA ALA A 343 57.85 30.52 13.94
C ALA A 343 58.28 31.47 15.06
N ARG A 344 57.31 32.19 15.66
CA ARG A 344 57.57 33.06 16.83
C ARG A 344 58.13 32.26 18.01
N MET A 345 57.55 31.10 18.32
CA MET A 345 58.08 30.21 19.38
C MET A 345 59.55 29.84 19.13
N LYS A 346 59.91 29.50 17.89
CA LYS A 346 61.30 29.22 17.50
C LYS A 346 62.20 30.45 17.71
N GLU A 347 61.76 31.63 17.26
CA GLU A 347 62.51 32.88 17.41
C GLU A 347 62.74 33.22 18.89
N ASP A 348 61.72 33.06 19.74
CA ASP A 348 61.78 33.34 21.17
C ASP A 348 62.74 32.38 21.90
N ILE A 349 62.68 31.08 21.61
CA ILE A 349 63.57 30.07 22.20
C ILE A 349 65.02 30.31 21.77
N ASN A 350 65.26 30.53 20.48
CA ASN A 350 66.60 30.78 19.95
C ASN A 350 67.19 32.09 20.48
N SER A 351 66.37 33.14 20.62
CA SER A 351 66.80 34.41 21.21
C SER A 351 67.16 34.26 22.69
N THR A 352 66.38 33.48 23.44
CA THR A 352 66.66 33.17 24.85
C THR A 352 68.01 32.45 24.99
N LEU A 353 68.28 31.45 24.16
CA LEU A 353 69.57 30.75 24.13
C LEU A 353 70.74 31.70 23.84
N LYS A 354 70.57 32.58 22.85
CA LYS A 354 71.58 33.58 22.51
C LYS A 354 71.88 34.49 23.72
N SER A 355 70.86 35.01 24.39
CA SER A 355 71.04 35.85 25.57
C SER A 355 71.72 35.12 26.73
N PHE A 356 71.39 33.85 26.98
CA PHE A 356 72.07 33.05 27.99
C PHE A 356 73.57 32.84 27.67
N ASN A 357 73.89 32.56 26.41
CA ASN A 357 75.27 32.36 25.97
C ASN A 357 76.09 33.68 26.08
N GLU A 358 75.50 34.82 25.76
CA GLU A 358 76.10 36.14 25.97
C GLU A 358 76.41 36.38 27.47
N VAL A 359 75.44 36.14 28.35
CA VAL A 359 75.62 36.30 29.81
C VAL A 359 76.71 35.37 30.35
N LEU A 360 76.78 34.11 29.91
CA LEU A 360 77.84 33.19 30.35
C LEU A 360 79.22 33.62 29.86
N ASN A 361 79.32 34.14 28.64
CA ASN A 361 80.58 34.70 28.14
C ASN A 361 81.03 35.91 28.97
N ASP A 362 80.10 36.80 29.33
CA ASP A 362 80.39 37.94 30.21
C ASP A 362 80.86 37.48 31.61
N ILE A 363 80.22 36.46 32.18
CA ILE A 363 80.65 35.86 33.45
C ILE A 363 82.04 35.24 33.33
N ASN A 364 82.32 34.50 32.25
CA ASN A 364 83.62 33.88 32.03
C ASN A 364 84.73 34.93 31.89
N ASN A 365 84.46 36.02 31.16
CA ASN A 365 85.37 37.16 31.03
C ASN A 365 85.63 37.83 32.38
N ALA A 366 84.57 38.08 33.17
CA ALA A 366 84.69 38.65 34.51
C ALA A 366 85.47 37.72 35.46
N ALA A 367 85.22 36.41 35.41
CA ALA A 367 85.95 35.42 36.21
C ALA A 367 87.43 35.37 35.84
N GLN A 368 87.77 35.48 34.55
CA GLN A 368 89.16 35.54 34.10
C GLN A 368 89.86 36.82 34.56
N GLN A 369 89.18 37.97 34.52
CA GLN A 369 89.68 39.22 35.09
C GLN A 369 89.92 39.10 36.61
N VAL A 370 88.98 38.50 37.34
CA VAL A 370 89.12 38.23 38.79
C VAL A 370 90.30 37.30 39.06
N ALA A 371 90.47 36.23 38.29
CA ALA A 371 91.59 35.30 38.43
C ALA A 371 92.95 35.97 38.16
N SER A 372 93.04 36.78 37.11
CA SER A 372 94.23 37.59 36.81
C SER A 372 94.54 38.58 37.94
N GLY A 373 93.53 39.31 38.42
CA GLY A 373 93.71 40.25 39.54
C GLY A 373 94.11 39.55 40.84
N ALA A 374 93.53 38.38 41.15
CA ALA A 374 93.90 37.58 42.31
C ALA A 374 95.36 37.07 42.21
N SER A 375 95.81 36.70 41.01
CA SER A 375 97.21 36.30 40.77
C SER A 375 98.18 37.47 41.00
N GLU A 376 97.84 38.66 40.53
CA GLU A 376 98.64 39.88 40.73
C GLU A 376 98.72 40.30 42.21
N VAL A 377 97.59 40.27 42.92
CA VAL A 377 97.53 40.54 44.36
C VAL A 377 98.35 39.50 45.14
N SER A 378 98.28 38.22 44.77
CA SER A 378 99.08 37.16 45.38
C SER A 378 100.58 37.41 45.18
N HIS A 379 101.00 37.75 43.95
CA HIS A 379 102.39 38.13 43.65
C HIS A 379 102.85 39.33 44.48
N SER A 380 102.02 40.38 44.54
CA SER A 380 102.31 41.59 45.33
C SER A 380 102.39 41.29 46.83
N SER A 381 101.52 40.41 47.34
CA SER A 381 101.51 40.01 48.75
C SER A 381 102.74 39.16 49.13
N GLN A 382 103.19 38.27 48.23
CA GLN A 382 104.45 37.53 48.40
C GLN A 382 105.66 38.46 48.38
N ALA A 383 105.69 39.42 47.46
CA ALA A 383 106.76 40.41 47.38
C ALA A 383 106.80 41.28 48.64
N LEU A 384 105.64 41.75 49.10
CA LEU A 384 105.52 42.52 50.35
C LEU A 384 105.96 41.69 51.56
N SER A 385 105.53 40.44 51.67
CA SER A 385 105.93 39.53 52.76
C SER A 385 107.45 39.32 52.79
N ARG A 386 108.09 39.10 51.64
CA ARG A 386 109.56 39.05 51.55
C ARG A 386 110.20 40.37 52.00
N GLY A 387 109.72 41.50 51.48
CA GLY A 387 110.24 42.81 51.85
C GLY A 387 110.06 43.13 53.34
N SER A 388 108.92 42.77 53.94
CA SER A 388 108.69 42.90 55.38
C SER A 388 109.57 41.96 56.20
N THR A 389 109.87 40.75 55.70
CA THR A 389 110.81 39.80 56.34
C THR A 389 112.24 40.33 56.29
N GLU A 390 112.67 40.88 55.15
CA GLU A 390 113.97 41.54 54.99
C GLU A 390 114.10 42.78 55.88
N GLN A 391 113.05 43.61 55.97
CA GLN A 391 113.01 44.76 56.89
C GLN A 391 113.06 44.32 58.36
N ALA A 392 112.30 43.28 58.75
CA ALA A 392 112.33 42.75 60.10
C ALA A 392 113.73 42.21 60.46
N SER A 393 114.36 41.44 59.55
CA SER A 393 115.75 40.97 59.71
C SER A 393 116.74 42.12 59.80
N SER A 394 116.58 43.18 59.00
CA SER A 394 117.45 44.36 59.03
C SER A 394 117.32 45.15 60.34
N ILE A 395 116.12 45.16 60.94
CA ILE A 395 115.88 45.75 62.27
C ILE A 395 116.46 44.85 63.37
N GLU A 396 116.38 43.52 63.23
CA GLU A 396 116.96 42.54 64.16
C GLU A 396 118.49 42.64 64.19
N ASP A 397 119.14 42.88 63.05
CA ASP A 397 120.58 43.17 62.96
C ASP A 397 120.98 44.54 63.55
N LEU A 398 120.03 45.46 63.74
CA LEU A 398 120.23 46.80 64.31
C LEU A 398 119.92 46.89 65.82
N LEU A 399 119.38 45.83 66.43
CA LEU A 399 119.13 45.77 67.86
C LEU A 399 120.40 45.27 68.58
N PRO A 400 121.03 46.08 69.46
CA PRO A 400 122.18 45.62 70.22
C PRO A 400 121.75 44.66 71.34
N LEU A 401 122.54 43.59 71.53
CA LEU A 401 122.44 42.58 72.60
C LEU A 401 122.22 43.17 74.00
#